data_AF-A0A9X3XRU1-F1
#
_entry.id   AF-A0A9X3XRU1-F1
#
_cell.length_a   1.000
_cell.length_b   1.000
_cell.length_c   1.000
_cell.angle_alpha   90.00
_cell.angle_beta   90.00
_cell.angle_gamma   90.00
#
_symmetry.space_group_name_H-M   'P 1'
#
loop_
_entity.id
_entity.type
_entity.pdbx_description
1 polymer ?
#
loop_
_entity_poly.entity_id
_entity_poly.type
_entity_poly.pdbx_seq_one_letter_code
_entity_poly.pdbx_strand_id
1 'polypeptide(L)'
;MNKKKIISICAAVLIFFSFLLYKYLQLNNNKLNIYADRVLSLAINTQNSIYAITEASSTQEDFNRNVEDLIINVYALQNVLESGEILLSGNGRNGSALYNSLDNLKSAFKYDNKNLKNIELDAINSASDVLIQRLQPYYDDGKNISKKAILAATQLALMKMRLIELLH
;
A
#
# COMPACT_ATOMS: atom_id res chain seq x y z
N MET A 1 1.30 -56.22 10.74
CA MET A 1 1.74 -55.00 11.46
C MET A 1 0.80 -54.76 12.64
N ASN A 2 1.32 -54.55 13.86
CA ASN A 2 0.49 -54.49 15.07
C ASN A 2 -0.28 -53.15 15.15
N LYS A 3 -1.56 -53.14 15.58
CA LYS A 3 -2.43 -51.94 15.58
C LYS A 3 -1.79 -50.73 16.26
N LYS A 4 -1.07 -50.95 17.36
CA LYS A 4 -0.31 -49.90 18.08
C LYS A 4 0.78 -49.24 17.23
N LYS A 5 1.47 -50.00 16.37
CA LYS A 5 2.49 -49.46 15.44
C LYS A 5 1.86 -48.59 14.35
N ILE A 6 0.70 -49.01 13.82
CA ILE A 6 -0.06 -48.23 12.83
C ILE A 6 -0.48 -46.89 13.42
N ILE A 7 -1.08 -46.90 14.61
CA ILE A 7 -1.53 -45.67 15.30
C ILE A 7 -0.34 -44.73 15.56
N SER A 8 0.80 -45.25 16.01
CA SER A 8 2.00 -44.46 16.26
C SER A 8 2.55 -43.81 14.98
N ILE A 9 2.55 -44.52 13.85
CA ILE A 9 2.98 -43.98 12.56
C ILE A 9 2.01 -42.88 12.09
N CYS A 10 0.70 -43.14 12.16
CA CYS A 10 -0.31 -42.15 11.80
C CYS A 10 -0.20 -40.87 12.66
N ALA A 11 0.05 -41.00 13.96
CA ALA A 11 0.27 -39.87 14.85
C ALA A 11 1.52 -39.07 14.48
N ALA A 12 2.64 -39.74 14.19
CA ALA A 12 3.87 -39.07 13.75
C ALA A 12 3.68 -38.32 12.42
N VAL A 13 2.95 -38.91 11.47
CA VAL A 13 2.61 -38.28 10.19
C VAL A 13 1.72 -37.04 10.39
N LEU A 14 0.69 -37.12 11.24
CA LEU A 14 -0.18 -35.99 11.55
C LEU A 14 0.60 -34.83 12.20
N ILE A 15 1.51 -35.12 13.13
CA ILE A 15 2.38 -34.12 13.76
C ILE A 15 3.27 -33.46 12.70
N PHE A 16 3.89 -34.25 11.83
CA PHE A 16 4.75 -33.74 10.77
C PHE A 16 3.99 -32.82 9.79
N PHE A 17 2.80 -33.23 9.33
CA PHE A 17 1.97 -32.37 8.47
C PHE A 17 1.50 -31.10 9.18
N SER A 18 1.17 -31.19 10.47
CA SER A 18 0.79 -30.02 11.27
C SER A 18 1.94 -29.01 11.38
N PHE A 19 3.18 -29.49 11.55
CA PHE A 19 4.37 -28.66 11.55
C PHE A 19 4.61 -27.96 10.20
N LEU A 20 4.48 -28.71 9.09
CA LEU A 20 4.62 -28.13 7.75
C LEU A 20 3.55 -27.06 7.48
N LEU A 21 2.30 -27.34 7.86
CA LEU A 21 1.19 -26.40 7.73
C LEU A 21 1.44 -25.12 8.54
N TYR A 22 1.93 -25.26 9.78
CA TYR A 22 2.29 -24.12 10.63
C TYR A 22 3.37 -23.25 9.97
N LYS A 23 4.46 -23.87 9.47
CA LYS A 23 5.53 -23.14 8.77
C LYS A 23 5.04 -22.44 7.50
N TYR A 24 4.16 -23.09 6.75
CA TYR A 24 3.54 -22.51 5.58
C TYR A 24 2.70 -21.27 5.91
N LEU A 25 1.85 -21.34 6.95
CA LEU A 25 1.05 -20.21 7.41
C LEU A 25 1.93 -19.06 7.92
N GLN A 26 3.00 -19.36 8.67
CA GLN A 26 3.95 -18.37 9.17
C GLN A 26 4.62 -17.62 8.01
N LEU A 27 5.09 -18.34 6.99
CA LEU A 27 5.73 -17.73 5.81
C LEU A 27 4.76 -16.82 5.04
N ASN A 28 3.52 -17.26 4.87
CA ASN A 28 2.50 -16.46 4.18
C ASN A 28 2.16 -15.19 4.95
N ASN A 29 1.99 -15.28 6.28
CA ASN A 29 1.73 -14.11 7.11
C ASN A 29 2.90 -13.12 7.04
N ASN A 30 4.15 -13.59 7.07
CA ASN A 30 5.31 -12.72 6.96
C ASN A 30 5.35 -11.97 5.62
N LYS A 31 5.00 -12.64 4.50
CA LYS A 31 4.90 -11.99 3.19
C LYS A 31 3.81 -10.92 3.15
N LEU A 32 2.67 -11.18 3.78
CA LEU A 32 1.57 -10.21 3.87
C LEU A 32 1.97 -8.99 4.71
N ASN A 33 2.64 -9.20 5.85
CA ASN A 33 3.15 -8.11 6.69
C ASN A 33 4.16 -7.26 5.93
N ILE A 34 5.17 -7.87 5.27
CA ILE A 34 6.16 -7.13 4.45
C ILE A 34 5.49 -6.28 3.36
N TYR A 35 4.47 -6.82 2.70
CA TYR A 35 3.70 -6.06 1.73
C TYR A 35 2.98 -4.87 2.39
N ALA A 36 2.28 -5.10 3.50
CA ALA A 36 1.57 -4.06 4.23
C ALA A 36 2.51 -2.96 4.73
N ASP A 37 3.69 -3.32 5.23
CA ASP A 37 4.73 -2.39 5.69
C ASP A 37 5.23 -1.51 4.55
N ARG A 38 5.46 -2.10 3.37
CA ARG A 38 5.86 -1.35 2.18
C ARG A 38 4.78 -0.36 1.74
N VAL A 39 3.51 -0.78 1.74
CA VAL A 39 2.39 0.11 1.41
C VAL A 39 2.27 1.24 2.43
N LEU A 40 2.36 0.92 3.73
CA LEU A 40 2.27 1.89 4.81
C LEU A 40 3.41 2.92 4.73
N SER A 41 4.65 2.47 4.51
CA SER A 41 5.81 3.37 4.35
C SER A 41 5.62 4.33 3.17
N LEU A 42 5.14 3.84 2.03
CA LEU A 42 4.88 4.68 0.86
C LEU A 42 3.73 5.67 1.10
N ALA A 43 2.67 5.27 1.80
CA ALA A 43 1.56 6.15 2.17
C ALA A 43 2.03 7.28 3.10
N ILE A 44 2.85 6.96 4.11
CA ILE A 44 3.44 7.94 5.03
C ILE A 44 4.36 8.90 4.28
N ASN A 45 5.26 8.38 3.44
CA ASN A 45 6.16 9.22 2.64
C ASN A 45 5.38 10.16 1.71
N THR A 46 4.31 9.67 1.10
CA THR A 46 3.39 10.48 0.28
C THR A 46 2.81 11.62 1.11
N GLN A 47 2.25 11.35 2.30
CA GLN A 47 1.71 12.42 3.16
C GLN A 47 2.76 13.42 3.62
N ASN A 48 3.96 12.94 3.96
CA ASN A 48 5.08 13.80 4.33
C ASN A 48 5.46 14.74 3.18
N SER A 49 5.50 14.26 1.94
CA SER A 49 5.72 15.12 0.77
C SER A 49 4.61 16.14 0.58
N ILE A 50 3.34 15.75 0.76
CA ILE A 50 2.20 16.68 0.70
C ILE A 50 2.33 17.78 1.75
N TYR A 51 2.60 17.41 3.00
CA TYR A 51 2.83 18.36 4.09
C TYR A 51 4.03 19.27 3.78
N ALA A 52 5.12 18.71 3.24
CA ALA A 52 6.30 19.49 2.91
C ALA A 52 6.01 20.56 1.84
N ILE A 53 5.22 20.24 0.82
CA ILE A 53 4.80 21.16 -0.25
C ILE A 53 3.89 22.27 0.29
N THR A 54 2.91 21.89 1.12
CA THR A 54 1.81 22.78 1.57
C THR A 54 2.20 23.66 2.75
N GLU A 55 2.98 23.14 3.69
CA GLU A 55 3.24 23.78 4.98
C GLU A 55 4.73 24.09 5.24
N ALA A 56 5.67 23.25 4.76
CA ALA A 56 7.07 23.33 5.20
C ALA A 56 8.04 24.03 4.23
N SER A 57 7.78 24.00 2.91
CA SER A 57 8.68 24.57 1.91
C SER A 57 8.83 26.07 2.08
N SER A 58 10.03 26.54 2.42
CA SER A 58 10.34 27.97 2.62
C SER A 58 11.02 28.61 1.40
N THR A 59 11.51 27.80 0.45
CA THR A 59 12.14 28.23 -0.79
C THR A 59 11.51 27.54 -2.01
N GLN A 60 11.67 28.14 -3.20
CA GLN A 60 11.21 27.54 -4.45
C GLN A 60 11.96 26.24 -4.78
N GLU A 61 13.24 26.17 -4.41
CA GLU A 61 14.05 24.97 -4.58
C GLU A 61 13.51 23.81 -3.72
N ASP A 62 13.24 24.07 -2.42
CA ASP A 62 12.65 23.07 -1.53
C ASP A 62 11.28 22.61 -2.01
N PHE A 63 10.45 23.54 -2.49
CA PHE A 63 9.15 23.21 -3.07
C PHE A 63 9.26 22.30 -4.28
N ASN A 64 10.13 22.63 -5.24
CA ASN A 64 10.31 21.84 -6.45
C ASN A 64 10.80 20.42 -6.11
N ARG A 65 11.78 20.30 -5.20
CA ARG A 65 12.26 19.01 -4.70
C ARG A 65 11.13 18.20 -4.06
N ASN A 66 10.34 18.82 -3.17
CA ASN A 66 9.25 18.13 -2.49
C ASN A 66 8.13 17.71 -3.46
N VAL A 67 7.86 18.49 -4.51
CA VAL A 67 6.95 18.11 -5.60
C VAL A 67 7.49 16.88 -6.34
N GLU A 68 8.79 16.83 -6.64
CA GLU A 68 9.39 15.65 -7.28
C GLU A 68 9.32 14.41 -6.39
N ASP A 69 9.61 14.56 -5.10
CA ASP A 69 9.47 13.49 -4.11
C ASP A 69 8.02 13.00 -4.03
N LEU A 70 7.03 13.90 -4.06
CA LEU A 70 5.61 13.53 -4.10
C LEU A 70 5.30 12.68 -5.33
N ILE A 71 5.70 13.12 -6.53
CA ILE A 71 5.42 12.39 -7.78
C ILE A 71 6.04 10.99 -7.73
N ILE A 72 7.28 10.86 -7.27
CA ILE A 72 7.97 9.57 -7.12
C ILE A 72 7.21 8.68 -6.13
N ASN A 73 6.82 9.22 -4.98
CA ASN A 73 6.10 8.49 -3.94
C ASN A 73 4.73 8.00 -4.41
N VAL A 74 3.96 8.84 -5.10
CA VAL A 74 2.65 8.48 -5.64
C VAL A 74 2.77 7.39 -6.70
N TYR A 75 3.75 7.51 -7.61
CA TYR A 75 4.02 6.48 -8.60
C TYR A 75 4.41 5.14 -7.96
N ALA A 76 5.32 5.16 -6.99
CA ALA A 76 5.72 3.96 -6.27
C ALA A 76 4.53 3.33 -5.52
N LEU A 77 3.71 4.16 -4.87
CA LEU A 77 2.53 3.73 -4.14
C LEU A 77 1.52 3.05 -5.08
N GLN A 78 1.16 3.70 -6.18
CA GLN A 78 0.24 3.14 -7.16
C GLN A 78 0.71 1.77 -7.67
N ASN A 79 1.97 1.66 -8.09
CA ASN A 79 2.52 0.40 -8.58
C ASN A 79 2.43 -0.73 -7.55
N VAL A 80 2.71 -0.45 -6.28
CA VAL A 80 2.62 -1.45 -5.20
C VAL A 80 1.15 -1.82 -4.92
N LEU A 81 0.23 -0.85 -5.01
CA LEU A 81 -1.20 -1.11 -4.84
C LEU A 81 -1.77 -1.97 -5.97
N GLU A 82 -1.48 -1.65 -7.23
CA GLU A 82 -1.99 -2.39 -8.39
C GLU A 82 -1.41 -3.80 -8.47
N SER A 83 -0.09 -3.93 -8.31
CA SER A 83 0.55 -5.25 -8.26
C SER A 83 0.04 -6.09 -7.09
N GLY A 84 -0.19 -5.47 -5.93
CA GLY A 84 -0.82 -6.12 -4.79
C GLY A 84 -2.27 -6.53 -5.05
N GLU A 85 -3.07 -5.71 -5.71
CA GLU A 85 -4.45 -6.04 -6.07
C GLU A 85 -4.48 -7.30 -6.96
N ILE A 86 -3.62 -7.36 -7.98
CA ILE A 86 -3.47 -8.53 -8.86
C ILE A 86 -3.04 -9.77 -8.07
N LEU A 87 -1.97 -9.65 -7.28
CA LEU A 87 -1.41 -10.78 -6.53
C LEU A 87 -2.36 -11.31 -5.46
N LEU A 88 -3.12 -10.43 -4.80
CA LEU A 88 -4.02 -10.80 -3.72
C LEU A 88 -5.37 -11.26 -4.27
N SER A 89 -5.98 -10.56 -5.20
CA SER A 89 -7.34 -10.90 -5.65
C SER A 89 -7.37 -11.84 -6.86
N GLY A 90 -6.26 -11.98 -7.59
CA GLY A 90 -6.22 -12.64 -8.90
C GLY A 90 -6.88 -11.80 -10.01
N ASN A 91 -7.45 -10.65 -9.66
CA ASN A 91 -8.07 -9.70 -10.56
C ASN A 91 -7.27 -8.39 -10.49
N GLY A 92 -7.00 -7.78 -11.62
CA GLY A 92 -6.44 -6.43 -11.66
C GLY A 92 -6.93 -5.71 -12.88
N ARG A 93 -7.00 -4.39 -12.76
CA ARG A 93 -7.23 -3.50 -13.89
C ARG A 93 -5.88 -2.90 -14.29
N ASN A 94 -5.64 -2.75 -15.59
CA ASN A 94 -4.42 -2.10 -16.09
C ASN A 94 -4.42 -0.61 -15.67
N GLY A 95 -3.36 -0.19 -14.98
CA GLY A 95 -3.19 1.15 -14.40
C GLY A 95 -2.68 2.24 -15.35
N SER A 96 -3.12 2.25 -16.60
CA SER A 96 -2.54 3.18 -17.60
C SER A 96 -3.03 4.63 -17.49
N ALA A 97 -4.07 4.92 -16.71
CA ALA A 97 -4.74 6.23 -16.72
C ALA A 97 -4.12 7.26 -15.77
N LEU A 98 -3.55 6.84 -14.63
CA LEU A 98 -3.02 7.76 -13.62
C LEU A 98 -1.67 8.42 -14.02
N TYR A 99 -0.89 7.79 -14.90
CA TYR A 99 0.41 8.32 -15.35
C TYR A 99 0.26 9.69 -16.02
N ASN A 100 -0.75 9.82 -16.89
CA ASN A 100 -1.06 11.09 -17.56
C ASN A 100 -1.53 12.16 -16.57
N SER A 101 -2.16 11.76 -15.46
CA SER A 101 -2.60 12.71 -14.44
C SER A 101 -1.49 13.19 -13.52
N LEU A 102 -0.38 12.46 -13.39
CA LEU A 102 0.75 12.87 -12.55
C LEU A 102 1.60 13.96 -13.21
N ASP A 103 1.75 13.92 -14.53
CA ASP A 103 2.38 15.01 -15.28
C ASP A 103 1.55 16.30 -15.20
N ASN A 104 0.22 16.17 -15.31
CA ASN A 104 -0.71 17.29 -15.07
C ASN A 104 -0.55 17.83 -13.64
N LEU A 105 -0.49 16.95 -12.64
CA LEU A 105 -0.28 17.31 -11.24
C LEU A 105 1.03 18.09 -11.04
N LYS A 106 2.14 17.65 -11.64
CA LYS A 106 3.44 18.36 -11.57
C LYS A 106 3.34 19.77 -12.16
N SER A 107 2.63 19.93 -13.29
CA SER A 107 2.43 21.24 -13.92
C SER A 107 1.47 22.17 -13.17
N ALA A 108 0.55 21.60 -12.37
CA ALA A 108 -0.40 22.36 -11.57
C ALA A 108 0.24 22.98 -10.32
N PHE A 109 1.31 22.38 -9.79
CA PHE A 109 2.04 22.91 -8.64
C PHE A 109 2.80 24.19 -8.98
N LYS A 110 2.52 25.27 -8.25
CA LYS A 110 3.24 26.55 -8.34
C LYS A 110 3.65 27.05 -6.97
N TYR A 111 4.90 27.46 -6.84
CA TYR A 111 5.49 27.92 -5.58
C TYR A 111 4.73 29.09 -4.95
N ASP A 112 4.26 30.04 -5.76
CA ASP A 112 3.51 31.21 -5.26
C ASP A 112 2.05 30.87 -4.89
N ASN A 113 1.64 29.61 -5.07
CA ASN A 113 0.27 29.15 -4.89
C ASN A 113 0.19 27.84 -4.10
N LYS A 114 0.94 27.77 -2.98
CA LYS A 114 1.00 26.59 -2.09
C LYS A 114 -0.34 26.21 -1.46
N ASN A 115 -1.29 27.14 -1.43
CA ASN A 115 -2.62 26.97 -0.84
C ASN A 115 -3.69 26.54 -1.85
N LEU A 116 -3.32 26.20 -3.09
CA LEU A 116 -4.31 25.75 -4.05
C LEU A 116 -4.87 24.40 -3.58
N LYS A 117 -6.17 24.37 -3.26
CA LYS A 117 -6.93 23.13 -3.12
C LYS A 117 -6.88 22.41 -4.46
N ASN A 118 -5.93 21.50 -4.59
CA ASN A 118 -5.85 20.63 -5.73
C ASN A 118 -6.61 19.34 -5.39
N ILE A 119 -7.72 19.13 -6.10
CA ILE A 119 -8.57 17.95 -5.96
C ILE A 119 -7.79 16.64 -6.16
N GLU A 120 -6.74 16.65 -6.97
CA GLU A 120 -5.82 15.53 -7.15
C GLU A 120 -5.01 15.27 -5.89
N LEU A 121 -4.51 16.33 -5.26
CA LEU A 121 -3.74 16.24 -4.01
C LEU A 121 -4.62 15.76 -2.86
N ASP A 122 -5.87 16.24 -2.78
CA ASP A 122 -6.86 15.79 -1.80
C ASP A 122 -7.20 14.31 -1.98
N ALA A 123 -7.31 13.84 -3.24
CA ALA A 123 -7.53 12.44 -3.56
C ALA A 123 -6.33 11.55 -3.17
N ILE A 124 -5.11 11.99 -3.47
CA ILE A 124 -3.86 11.31 -3.06
C ILE A 124 -3.77 11.25 -1.53
N ASN A 125 -3.98 12.38 -0.85
CA ASN A 125 -3.92 12.46 0.60
C ASN A 125 -4.97 11.53 1.24
N SER A 126 -6.19 11.57 0.73
CA SER A 126 -7.28 10.69 1.18
C SER A 126 -6.98 9.20 0.96
N ALA A 127 -6.28 8.85 -0.12
CA ALA A 127 -5.88 7.47 -0.38
C ALA A 127 -4.81 7.02 0.62
N SER A 128 -3.81 7.87 0.89
CA SER A 128 -2.78 7.61 1.90
C SER A 128 -3.36 7.49 3.30
N ASP A 129 -4.31 8.35 3.68
CA ASP A 129 -5.02 8.27 4.97
C ASP A 129 -5.70 6.91 5.17
N VAL A 130 -6.39 6.40 4.14
CA VAL A 130 -7.03 5.09 4.19
C VAL A 130 -6.02 3.99 4.48
N LEU A 131 -4.87 4.03 3.81
CA LEU A 131 -3.83 3.02 3.98
C LEU A 131 -3.23 3.09 5.38
N ILE A 132 -2.92 4.29 5.85
CA ILE A 132 -2.36 4.49 7.20
C ILE A 132 -3.35 4.01 8.25
N GLN A 133 -4.60 4.48 8.23
CA GLN A 133 -5.62 4.10 9.20
C GLN A 133 -5.87 2.58 9.24
N ARG A 134 -5.78 1.89 8.09
CA ARG A 134 -6.09 0.46 7.99
C ARG A 134 -4.89 -0.45 8.22
N LEU A 135 -3.68 0.00 7.91
CA LEU A 135 -2.47 -0.84 7.96
C LEU A 135 -1.63 -0.56 9.21
N GLN A 136 -1.58 0.69 9.70
CA GLN A 136 -0.79 1.06 10.87
C GLN A 136 -1.11 0.25 12.14
N PRO A 137 -2.36 -0.16 12.42
CA PRO A 137 -2.65 -1.01 13.60
C PRO A 137 -1.97 -2.39 13.59
N TYR A 138 -1.34 -2.79 12.49
CA TYR A 138 -0.57 -4.03 12.35
C TYR A 138 0.95 -3.80 12.37
N TYR A 139 1.38 -2.54 12.33
CA TYR A 139 2.77 -2.14 12.48
C TYR A 139 3.13 -2.25 13.97
N ASP A 140 4.24 -2.91 14.31
CA ASP A 140 4.80 -3.11 15.66
C ASP A 140 4.14 -4.13 16.61
N ASP A 141 2.85 -4.46 16.47
CA ASP A 141 2.17 -5.32 17.46
C ASP A 141 2.40 -6.84 17.31
N GLY A 142 3.25 -7.27 16.36
CA GLY A 142 3.40 -8.69 16.01
C GLY A 142 2.10 -9.34 15.48
N LYS A 143 1.09 -8.51 15.19
CA LYS A 143 -0.21 -8.93 14.67
C LYS A 143 -0.07 -9.29 13.20
N ASN A 144 -0.61 -10.45 12.82
CA ASN A 144 -0.69 -10.83 11.42
C ASN A 144 -1.84 -10.07 10.76
N ILE A 145 -1.55 -9.38 9.66
CA ILE A 145 -2.60 -8.79 8.83
C ILE A 145 -3.18 -9.85 7.88
N SER A 146 -4.51 -9.88 7.74
CA SER A 146 -5.15 -10.81 6.81
C SER A 146 -5.06 -10.30 5.37
N LYS A 147 -4.96 -11.24 4.43
CA LYS A 147 -5.09 -10.98 2.99
C LYS A 147 -6.32 -10.12 2.65
N LYS A 148 -7.46 -10.39 3.30
CA LYS A 148 -8.71 -9.65 3.10
C LYS A 148 -8.61 -8.20 3.57
N ALA A 149 -7.96 -7.96 4.71
CA ALA A 149 -7.76 -6.61 5.24
C ALA A 149 -6.87 -5.77 4.33
N ILE A 150 -5.75 -6.35 3.88
CA ILE A 150 -4.85 -5.71 2.90
C ILE A 150 -5.63 -5.37 1.63
N LEU A 151 -6.29 -6.37 1.03
CA LEU A 151 -7.01 -6.16 -0.23
C LEU A 151 -8.08 -5.08 -0.12
N ALA A 152 -8.82 -5.04 0.99
CA ALA A 152 -9.83 -4.02 1.22
C ALA A 152 -9.23 -2.61 1.37
N ALA A 153 -8.05 -2.48 2.01
CA ALA A 153 -7.34 -1.20 2.09
C ALA A 153 -6.83 -0.77 0.70
N THR A 154 -6.18 -1.68 -0.02
CA THR A 154 -5.65 -1.47 -1.38
C THR A 154 -6.74 -1.01 -2.34
N GLN A 155 -7.87 -1.72 -2.39
CA GLN A 155 -8.96 -1.40 -3.31
C GLN A 155 -9.61 -0.05 -3.00
N LEU A 156 -9.78 0.28 -1.71
CA LEU A 156 -10.33 1.57 -1.31
C LEU A 156 -9.38 2.72 -1.64
N ALA A 157 -8.07 2.54 -1.45
CA ALA A 157 -7.07 3.53 -1.82
C ALA A 157 -7.01 3.74 -3.33
N LEU A 158 -6.99 2.66 -4.12
CA LEU A 158 -7.05 2.74 -5.59
C LEU A 158 -8.32 3.43 -6.08
N MET A 159 -9.48 3.16 -5.47
CA MET A 159 -10.72 3.85 -5.81
C MET A 159 -10.62 5.36 -5.56
N LYS A 160 -9.97 5.78 -4.47
CA LYS A 160 -9.74 7.20 -4.16
C LYS A 160 -8.77 7.85 -5.14
N MET A 161 -7.67 7.17 -5.49
CA MET A 161 -6.73 7.67 -6.49
C MET A 161 -7.37 7.78 -7.87
N ARG A 162 -8.26 6.87 -8.26
CA ARG A 162 -8.95 6.90 -9.57
C ARG A 162 -9.99 8.02 -9.72
N LEU A 163 -10.45 8.65 -8.63
CA LEU A 163 -11.29 9.86 -8.76
C LEU A 163 -10.58 10.96 -9.55
N ILE A 164 -9.24 10.96 -9.53
CA ILE A 164 -8.39 11.85 -10.31
C ILE A 164 -8.58 11.64 -11.82
N GLU A 165 -8.76 10.38 -12.24
CA GLU A 165 -8.92 9.99 -13.64
C GLU A 165 -10.29 10.40 -14.20
N LEU A 166 -11.29 10.62 -13.34
CA LEU A 166 -12.66 11.03 -13.74
C LEU A 166 -12.81 12.55 -13.93
N LEU A 167 -11.78 13.32 -13.60
CA LEU A 167 -11.78 14.77 -13.68
C LEU A 167 -11.14 15.30 -14.97
N HIS A 168 -10.64 14.40 -15.82
CA HIS A 168 -10.00 14.65 -17.12
C HIS A 168 -10.62 13.77 -18.21
#